data_AF-T1AHY5-F1
#
_entry.id   AF-T1AHY5-F1
#
_cell.length_a   1.000
_cell.length_b   1.000
_cell.length_c   1.000
_cell.angle_alpha   90.00
_cell.angle_beta   90.00
_cell.angle_gamma   90.00
#
_symmetry.space_group_name_H-M   'P 1'
#
loop_
_entity.id
_entity.type
_entity.pdbx_description
1 polymer ?
#
loop_
_entity_poly.entity_id
_entity_poly.type
_entity_poly.pdbx_seq_one_letter_code
_entity_poly.pdbx_strand_id
1 'polypeptide(L)'
;MRHQRRRAAARSPRVAPGPARRPRNAPAKQGLYDPWYEHEACGVGFVVDIKGRKSHRILEQGIEVLRNLEHRGACGCETNTGDGAGVLI
;
A
#
# COMPACT_ATOMS: atom_id res chain seq x y z
N MET A 1 1.70 -51.29 25.44
CA MET A 1 2.01 -50.97 24.03
C MET A 1 0.75 -51.13 23.18
N ARG A 2 0.19 -50.03 22.65
CA ARG A 2 -0.40 -49.88 21.30
C ARG A 2 -1.08 -48.49 21.20
N HIS A 3 -0.28 -47.56 20.70
CA HIS A 3 -0.58 -46.33 19.96
C HIS A 3 -2.02 -45.80 19.92
N GLN A 4 -2.24 -44.68 20.62
CA GLN A 4 -3.25 -43.68 20.25
C GLN A 4 -2.87 -43.07 18.90
N ARG A 5 -3.68 -43.32 17.87
CA ARG A 5 -3.57 -42.63 16.58
C ARG A 5 -4.24 -41.26 16.70
N ARG A 6 -3.45 -40.20 16.82
CA ARG A 6 -3.91 -38.81 16.66
C ARG A 6 -4.49 -38.65 15.25
N ARG A 7 -5.80 -38.36 15.13
CA ARG A 7 -6.38 -37.92 13.86
C ARG A 7 -5.81 -36.54 13.53
N ALA A 8 -5.01 -36.45 12.47
CA ALA A 8 -4.59 -35.17 11.91
C ALA A 8 -5.82 -34.43 11.36
N ALA A 9 -6.03 -33.18 11.77
CA ALA A 9 -7.05 -32.31 11.21
C ALA A 9 -6.70 -32.05 9.73
N ALA A 10 -7.59 -32.44 8.82
CA ALA A 10 -7.44 -32.18 7.40
C ALA A 10 -7.45 -30.65 7.17
N ARG A 11 -6.34 -30.11 6.65
CA ARG A 11 -6.26 -28.70 6.22
C ARG A 11 -7.19 -28.50 5.02
N SER A 12 -8.11 -27.55 5.15
CA SER A 12 -9.01 -27.14 4.06
C SER A 12 -8.21 -26.69 2.83
N PRO A 13 -8.61 -27.04 1.59
CA PRO A 13 -7.92 -26.57 0.39
C PRO A 13 -8.12 -25.06 0.25
N ARG A 14 -7.02 -24.32 0.08
CA ARG A 14 -7.10 -22.88 -0.24
C ARG A 14 -7.82 -22.73 -1.58
N VAL A 15 -8.91 -21.97 -1.59
CA VAL A 15 -9.63 -21.56 -2.81
C VAL A 15 -8.65 -20.73 -3.66
N ALA A 16 -8.41 -21.15 -4.90
CA ALA A 16 -7.64 -20.36 -5.85
C ALA A 16 -8.43 -19.08 -6.20
N PRO A 17 -7.81 -17.89 -6.18
CA PRO A 17 -8.49 -16.67 -6.58
C PRO A 17 -8.93 -16.79 -8.05
N GLY A 18 -10.17 -16.38 -8.34
CA GLY A 18 -10.71 -16.33 -9.71
C GLY A 18 -9.90 -15.39 -10.62
N PRO A 19 -10.11 -15.42 -11.94
CA PRO A 19 -9.27 -14.70 -12.88
C PRO A 19 -9.35 -13.18 -12.63
N ALA A 20 -8.27 -12.69 -12.05
CA ALA A 20 -7.88 -11.31 -11.97
C ALA A 20 -8.11 -10.55 -13.29
N ARG A 21 -8.84 -9.43 -13.25
CA ARG A 21 -8.76 -8.45 -14.34
C ARG A 21 -7.33 -7.91 -14.38
N ARG A 22 -6.53 -8.36 -15.37
CA ARG A 22 -5.20 -7.81 -15.65
C ARG A 22 -5.28 -6.29 -15.84
N PRO A 23 -4.36 -5.50 -15.27
CA PRO A 23 -4.19 -4.12 -15.67
C PRO A 23 -3.92 -4.08 -17.18
N ARG A 24 -4.59 -3.18 -17.92
CA ARG A 24 -4.57 -3.14 -19.39
C ARG A 24 -3.16 -3.02 -20.01
N ASN A 25 -2.18 -2.57 -19.22
CA ASN A 25 -0.80 -2.33 -19.66
C ASN A 25 0.25 -3.11 -18.85
N ALA A 26 -0.15 -4.09 -18.03
CA ALA A 26 0.82 -4.89 -17.27
C ALA A 26 1.46 -5.97 -18.18
N PRO A 27 2.78 -6.25 -18.04
CA PRO A 27 3.43 -7.36 -18.72
C PRO A 27 2.74 -8.70 -18.43
N ALA A 28 3.01 -9.71 -19.27
CA ALA A 28 2.57 -11.05 -18.94
C ALA A 28 3.29 -11.61 -17.69
N LYS A 29 2.66 -12.56 -16.99
CA LYS A 29 3.30 -13.27 -15.87
C LYS A 29 4.57 -13.93 -16.40
N GLN A 30 5.72 -13.60 -15.80
CA GLN A 30 7.03 -14.08 -16.25
C GLN A 30 8.00 -14.18 -15.07
N GLY A 31 8.73 -15.29 -14.98
CA GLY A 31 9.61 -15.53 -13.82
C GLY A 31 8.86 -15.40 -12.48
N LEU A 32 9.39 -14.56 -11.58
CA LEU A 32 8.78 -14.24 -10.27
C LEU A 32 7.72 -13.12 -10.33
N TYR A 33 7.57 -12.43 -11.46
CA TYR A 33 6.59 -11.37 -11.62
C TYR A 33 5.20 -11.97 -11.84
N ASP A 34 4.24 -11.59 -10.97
CA ASP A 34 2.82 -11.88 -11.13
C ASP A 34 2.03 -10.55 -11.16
N PRO A 35 1.39 -10.17 -12.28
CA PRO A 35 0.61 -8.94 -12.41
C PRO A 35 -0.48 -8.77 -11.35
N TRP A 36 -0.88 -9.87 -10.68
CA TRP A 36 -1.85 -9.81 -9.59
C TRP A 36 -1.37 -9.02 -8.37
N TYR A 37 -0.06 -8.98 -8.12
CA TYR A 37 0.53 -8.28 -6.97
C TYR A 37 1.05 -6.87 -7.33
N GLU A 38 0.83 -6.40 -8.56
CA GLU A 38 1.26 -5.08 -9.01
C GLU A 38 0.29 -4.00 -8.50
N HIS A 39 0.79 -3.09 -7.66
CA HIS A 39 0.00 -2.01 -7.08
C HIS A 39 0.83 -0.72 -6.95
N GLU A 40 0.28 0.41 -7.39
CA GLU A 40 0.90 1.72 -7.20
C GLU A 40 0.68 2.22 -5.76
N ALA A 41 1.76 2.63 -5.09
CA ALA A 41 1.74 3.12 -3.71
C ALA A 41 2.30 4.54 -3.62
N CYS A 42 1.65 5.55 -4.23
CA CYS A 42 2.03 6.96 -4.05
C CYS A 42 0.82 7.85 -3.77
N GLY A 43 0.92 8.71 -2.75
CA GLY A 43 -0.13 9.65 -2.33
C GLY A 43 0.12 11.09 -2.75
N VAL A 44 -0.94 11.79 -3.14
CA VAL A 44 -0.94 13.25 -3.36
C VAL A 44 -2.20 13.87 -2.74
N GLY A 45 -2.10 15.12 -2.31
CA GLY A 45 -3.22 15.89 -1.80
C GLY A 45 -2.94 17.39 -1.92
N PHE A 46 -3.99 18.20 -1.77
CA PHE A 46 -3.88 19.66 -1.86
C PHE A 46 -4.81 20.32 -0.84
N VAL A 47 -4.41 21.51 -0.40
CA VAL A 47 -5.18 22.37 0.52
C VAL A 47 -5.26 23.75 -0.09
N VAL A 48 -6.43 24.37 -0.04
CA VAL A 48 -6.65 25.72 -0.57
C VAL A 48 -7.49 26.56 0.39
N ASP A 49 -7.10 27.82 0.60
CA ASP A 49 -7.99 28.83 1.15
C ASP A 49 -8.73 29.51 0.00
N ILE A 50 -10.04 29.24 -0.12
CA ILE A 50 -10.88 29.72 -1.23
C ILE A 50 -10.94 31.27 -1.27
N LYS A 51 -10.66 31.94 -0.16
CA LYS A 51 -10.61 33.42 -0.09
C LYS A 51 -9.22 33.97 -0.42
N GLY A 52 -8.24 33.12 -0.74
CA GLY A 52 -6.89 33.53 -1.13
C GLY A 52 -6.06 34.15 -0.01
N ARG A 53 -6.43 33.92 1.25
CA ARG A 53 -5.71 34.50 2.40
C ARG A 53 -4.42 33.75 2.67
N LYS A 54 -3.31 34.48 2.78
CA LYS A 54 -2.02 33.91 3.18
C LYS A 54 -2.05 33.57 4.67
N SER A 55 -1.71 32.34 5.02
CA SER A 55 -1.63 31.88 6.41
C SER A 55 -0.74 30.63 6.50
N HIS A 56 0.03 30.53 7.59
CA HIS A 56 0.82 29.32 7.90
C HIS A 56 -0.06 28.08 8.10
N ARG A 57 -1.36 28.27 8.40
CA ARG A 57 -2.34 27.20 8.56
C ARG A 57 -2.44 26.28 7.33
N ILE A 58 -2.22 26.79 6.11
CA ILE A 58 -2.23 25.96 4.89
C ILE A 58 -1.08 24.95 4.93
N LEU A 59 0.09 25.33 5.43
CA LEU A 59 1.24 24.45 5.54
C LEU A 59 1.02 23.37 6.61
N GLU A 60 0.49 23.75 7.78
CA GLU A 60 0.12 22.80 8.84
C GLU A 60 -0.87 21.75 8.33
N GLN A 61 -1.90 22.18 7.59
CA GLN A 61 -2.85 21.27 6.96
C GLN A 61 -2.20 20.38 5.89
N GLY A 62 -1.27 20.92 5.10
CA GLY A 62 -0.50 20.14 4.12
C GLY A 62 0.36 19.04 4.76
N ILE A 63 1.01 19.35 5.89
CA ILE A 63 1.78 18.37 6.67
C ILE A 63 0.85 17.27 7.22
N GLU A 64 -0.33 17.64 7.73
CA GLU A 64 -1.31 16.68 8.21
C GLU A 64 -1.82 15.76 7.08
N VAL A 65 -1.99 16.28 5.86
CA VAL A 65 -2.29 15.45 4.68
C VAL A 65 -1.17 14.42 4.44
N LEU A 66 0.10 14.82 4.48
CA LEU A 66 1.22 13.88 4.30
C LEU A 66 1.23 12.78 5.37
N ARG A 67 0.99 13.12 6.64
CA ARG A 67 0.89 12.13 7.72
C ARG A 67 -0.23 11.11 7.49
N ASN A 68 -1.36 11.56 6.96
CA ASN A 68 -2.48 10.67 6.62
C ASN A 68 -2.18 9.79 5.40
N LEU A 69 -1.21 10.15 4.56
CA LEU A 69 -0.76 9.38 3.41
C LEU A 69 0.39 8.40 3.71
N GLU A 70 0.89 8.35 4.94
CA GLU A 70 2.02 7.49 5.37
C GLU A 70 1.81 6.02 4.98
N HIS A 71 0.58 5.50 5.10
CA HIS A 71 0.23 4.12 4.72
C HIS A 71 0.39 3.81 3.22
N ARG A 72 0.59 4.85 2.41
CA ARG A 72 0.88 4.76 0.98
C ARG A 72 2.34 5.12 0.67
N GLY A 73 3.17 5.38 1.69
CA GLY A 73 4.60 5.60 1.52
C GLY A 73 5.35 4.28 1.38
N ALA A 74 6.52 4.33 0.75
CA ALA A 74 7.46 3.23 0.83
C ALA A 74 8.12 3.22 2.22
N CYS A 75 8.15 2.05 2.86
CA CYS A 75 8.85 1.85 4.12
C CYS A 75 10.24 1.25 3.84
N GLY A 76 11.29 1.85 4.43
CA GLY A 76 12.65 1.34 4.34
C GLY A 76 12.93 0.16 5.30
N CYS A 77 14.21 -0.21 5.41
CA CYS A 77 14.67 -1.26 6.31
C CYS A 77 14.70 -0.85 7.79
N GLU A 78 14.60 0.45 8.07
CA GLU A 78 14.55 1.03 9.42
C GLU A 78 13.27 1.84 9.61
N THR A 79 12.85 2.04 10.86
CA THR A 79 11.61 2.77 11.19
C THR A 79 11.66 4.27 10.89
N ASN A 80 12.85 4.82 10.61
CA ASN A 80 13.08 6.24 10.38
C ASN A 80 13.53 6.55 8.94
N THR A 81 13.37 5.60 8.01
CA THR A 81 13.71 5.77 6.59
C THR A 81 12.47 5.74 5.70
N GLY A 82 12.51 6.48 4.59
CA GLY A 82 11.46 6.54 3.58
C GLY A 82 11.97 7.17 2.29
N ASP A 83 11.27 6.92 1.18
CA ASP A 83 11.72 7.32 -0.17
C ASP A 83 11.62 8.83 -0.43
N GLY A 84 10.68 9.51 0.24
CA GLY A 84 10.56 10.97 0.20
C GLY A 84 9.12 11.49 0.31
N ALA A 85 9.00 12.71 0.86
CA ALA A 85 7.76 13.47 0.91
C ALA A 85 8.09 14.97 0.70
N GLY A 86 7.14 15.74 0.17
CA GLY A 86 7.36 17.16 -0.14
C GLY A 86 6.08 17.97 -0.20
N VAL A 87 6.21 19.28 -0.02
CA VAL A 87 5.13 20.26 -0.16
C VAL A 87 5.58 21.35 -1.15
N LEU A 88 4.69 21.72 -2.06
CA LEU A 88 4.85 22.87 -2.95
C LEU A 88 3.92 24.00 -2.48
N ILE A 89 4.43 25.22 -2.36
CA ILE A 89 3.70 26.42 -1.89
C ILE A 89 3.89 27.61 -2.84
#